data_AF-A0A7C3ZCU6-F1
#
_entry.id   AF-A0A7C3ZCU6-F1
#
_cell.length_a   1.000
_cell.length_b   1.000
_cell.length_c   1.000
_cell.angle_alpha   90.00
_cell.angle_beta   90.00
_cell.angle_gamma   90.00
#
_symmetry.space_group_name_H-M   'P 1'
#
loop_
_entity.id
_entity.type
_entity.pdbx_description
1 polymer ?
#
loop_
_entity_poly.entity_id
_entity_poly.type
_entity_poly.pdbx_seq_one_letter_code
_entity_poly.pdbx_strand_id
1 'polypeptide(L)' 'MKKDNSFELKLKKLEEIVNKLEDENTPLEESIKLFEEGVNISKELNEKLIEIKGKIEVIKKDAQGKINLEELKDI' A
#
# COMPACT_ATOMS: atom_id res chain seq x y z
N MET A 1 -6.73 3.32 20.48
CA MET A 1 -5.81 3.41 19.32
C MET A 1 -6.25 2.34 18.32
N LYS A 2 -6.88 2.71 17.21
CA LYS A 2 -7.37 1.74 16.22
C LYS A 2 -6.22 1.33 15.29
N LYS A 3 -5.65 0.16 15.60
CA LYS A 3 -4.81 -0.75 14.78
C LYS A 3 -4.36 -0.20 13.41
N ASP A 4 -3.11 0.27 13.33
CA ASP A 4 -2.22 0.06 12.19
C ASP A 4 -1.93 -1.44 12.05
N ASN A 5 -2.97 -2.20 11.71
CA ASN A 5 -2.81 -3.60 11.35
C ASN A 5 -3.11 -3.79 9.87
N SER A 6 -3.80 -2.88 9.18
CA SER A 6 -4.20 -3.16 7.79
C SER A 6 -3.03 -3.08 6.81
N PHE A 7 -2.06 -2.18 7.03
CA PHE A 7 -0.90 -2.07 6.15
C PHE A 7 0.07 -3.20 6.45
N GLU A 8 0.39 -3.41 7.72
CA GLU A 8 1.32 -4.40 8.25
C GLU A 8 0.83 -5.82 7.94
N LEU A 9 -0.48 -6.09 8.06
CA LEU A 9 -1.04 -7.40 7.66
C LEU A 9 -0.96 -7.63 6.15
N LYS A 10 -1.22 -6.60 5.34
CA LYS A 10 -1.10 -6.70 3.88
C LYS A 10 0.35 -6.89 3.46
N LEU A 11 1.28 -6.18 4.09
CA LEU A 11 2.71 -6.33 3.85
C LEU A 11 3.17 -7.75 4.21
N LYS A 12 2.80 -8.25 5.40
CA LYS A 12 3.10 -9.63 5.81
C LYS A 12 2.52 -10.66 4.85
N LYS A 13 1.28 -10.43 4.37
CA LYS A 13 0.65 -11.31 3.39
C LYS A 13 1.40 -11.30 2.05
N LEU A 14 1.89 -10.15 1.61
CA LEU A 14 2.72 -10.04 0.41
C LEU A 14 4.04 -10.81 0.58
N GLU A 15 4.68 -10.72 1.74
CA GLU A 15 5.87 -11.51 2.07
C GLU A 15 5.59 -13.03 2.02
N GLU A 16 4.47 -13.47 2.59
CA GLU A 16 4.03 -14.87 2.53
C GLU A 16 3.77 -15.34 1.09
N ILE A 17 3.19 -14.50 0.24
CA ILE A 17 3.00 -14.79 -1.19
C ILE A 17 4.33 -14.94 -1.91
N VAL A 18 5.28 -14.02 -1.69
CA VAL A 18 6.62 -14.10 -2.29
C VAL A 18 7.32 -15.39 -1.89
N ASN A 19 7.31 -15.72 -0.59
CA ASN A 19 7.92 -16.96 -0.10
C ASN A 19 7.31 -18.21 -0.75
N LYS A 20 5.98 -18.24 -0.98
CA LYS A 20 5.34 -19.35 -1.70
C LYS A 20 5.68 -19.40 -3.18
N LEU A 21 5.82 -18.24 -3.83
CA LEU A 21 6.21 -18.17 -5.25
C LEU A 21 7.66 -18.62 -5.47
N GLU A 22 8.52 -18.51 -4.46
CA GLU A 22 9.91 -19.01 -4.49
C GLU A 22 10.03 -20.51 -4.20
N ASP A 23 8.98 -21.17 -3.69
CA ASP A 23 8.96 -22.62 -3.48
C ASP A 23 8.79 -23.37 -4.81
N GLU A 24 9.78 -24.18 -5.16
CA GLU A 24 9.79 -25.00 -6.38
C GLU A 24 8.64 -26.02 -6.44
N ASN A 25 8.01 -26.33 -5.30
CA ASN A 25 6.88 -27.26 -5.22
C ASN A 25 5.52 -26.59 -5.47
N THR A 26 5.48 -25.27 -5.62
CA THR A 26 4.22 -24.55 -5.87
C THR A 26 3.69 -24.87 -7.27
N PRO A 27 2.49 -25.44 -7.39
CA PRO A 27 1.91 -25.75 -8.70
C PRO A 27 1.72 -24.49 -9.54
N LEU A 28 1.95 -24.57 -10.86
CA LEU A 28 1.85 -23.44 -11.78
C LEU A 28 0.52 -22.66 -11.64
N GLU A 29 -0.60 -23.37 -11.52
CA GLU A 29 -1.92 -22.75 -11.38
C GLU A 29 -2.09 -22.00 -10.06
N GLU A 30 -1.42 -22.45 -8.99
CA GLU A 30 -1.36 -21.74 -7.72
C GLU A 30 -0.42 -20.53 -7.81
N SER A 31 0.72 -20.67 -8.50
CA SER A 31 1.65 -19.55 -8.73
C SER A 31 0.98 -18.40 -9.49
N ILE A 32 0.13 -18.68 -10.46
CA ILE A 32 -0.63 -17.64 -11.18
C ILE A 32 -1.56 -16.87 -10.23
N LYS A 33 -2.31 -17.60 -9.38
CA LYS A 33 -3.23 -16.98 -8.40
C LYS A 33 -2.48 -16.15 -7.36
N LEU A 34 -1.38 -16.69 -6.83
CA LEU A 34 -0.51 -16.01 -5.88
C LEU A 34 0.10 -14.74 -6.49
N PHE A 35 0.51 -14.79 -7.77
CA PHE A 35 1.04 -13.64 -8.47
C PHE A 35 -0.01 -12.53 -8.64
N GLU A 36 -1.21 -12.85 -9.11
CA GLU A 36 -2.31 -11.89 -9.24
C GLU A 36 -2.65 -11.23 -7.90
N GLU A 37 -2.72 -12.03 -6.84
CA GLU A 37 -2.98 -11.56 -5.49
C GLU A 37 -1.85 -10.64 -4.98
N GLY A 38 -0.60 -11.02 -5.20
CA GLY A 38 0.58 -10.23 -4.84
C GLY A 38 0.62 -8.88 -5.55
N VAL A 39 0.29 -8.84 -6.84
CA VAL A 39 0.19 -7.59 -7.61
C VAL A 39 -0.87 -6.66 -7.04
N ASN A 40 -2.05 -7.19 -6.72
CA ASN A 40 -3.13 -6.40 -6.12
C ASN A 40 -2.74 -5.82 -4.75
N ILE A 41 -2.16 -6.65 -3.87
CA ILE A 41 -1.72 -6.21 -2.54
C ILE A 41 -0.63 -5.14 -2.67
N SER A 42 0.34 -5.33 -3.56
CA SER A 42 1.40 -4.36 -3.83
C SER A 42 0.84 -3.00 -4.27
N LYS A 43 -0.16 -3.01 -5.17
CA LYS A 43 -0.84 -1.80 -5.62
C LYS A 43 -1.53 -1.07 -4.46
N GLU A 44 -2.28 -1.79 -3.62
CA GLU A 44 -2.98 -1.19 -2.48
C GLU A 44 -2.01 -0.60 -1.44
N LEU A 45 -0.90 -1.28 -1.17
CA LEU A 45 0.15 -0.76 -0.28
C LEU A 45 0.75 0.54 -0.84
N ASN A 46 1.03 0.58 -2.14
CA ASN A 46 1.57 1.77 -2.79
C ASN A 46 0.59 2.95 -2.75
N GLU A 47 -0.70 2.72 -3.04
CA GLU A 47 -1.75 3.75 -2.93
C GLU A 47 -1.82 4.31 -1.50
N LYS A 48 -1.71 3.45 -0.49
CA LYS A 48 -1.71 3.89 0.91
C LYS A 48 -0.51 4.76 1.25
N LEU A 49 0.67 4.42 0.73
CA LEU A 49 1.88 5.22 0.92
C LEU A 49 1.77 6.59 0.23
N ILE A 50 1.17 6.65 -0.95
CA ILE A 50 0.92 7.91 -1.67
C ILE A 50 -0.03 8.80 -0.85
N GLU A 51 -1.14 8.24 -0.35
CA GLU A 51 -2.10 8.96 0.50
C GLU A 51 -1.42 9.56 1.75
N ILE A 52 -0.57 8.78 2.42
CA ILE A 52 0.14 9.23 3.62
C ILE A 52 1.16 10.31 3.28
N LYS A 53 1.92 10.16 2.18
CA LYS A 53 2.87 11.19 1.72
C LYS A 53 2.15 12.51 1.43
N GLY A 54 1.02 12.49 0.73
CA GLY A 54 0.24 13.69 0.45
C GLY A 54 -0.23 14.39 1.72
N LYS A 55 -0.70 13.63 2.72
CA LYS A 55 -1.07 14.19 4.04
C LYS A 55 0.10 14.86 4.75
N ILE A 56 1.28 14.23 4.73
CA ILE A 56 2.50 14.79 5.33
C ILE A 56 2.90 16.09 4.62
N GLU A 57 2.82 16.13 3.30
CA GLU A 57 3.15 17.33 2.52
C GLU A 57 2.21 18.51 2.82
N VAL A 58 0.91 18.26 2.99
CA VAL A 58 -0.05 19.29 3.42
C VAL A 58 0.32 19.82 4.81
N ILE A 59 0.54 18.95 5.79
CA ILE A 59 0.90 19.35 7.17
C ILE A 59 2.21 20.16 7.20
N LYS A 60 3.23 19.74 6.43
CA LYS A 60 4.52 20.43 6.35
C LYS A 60 4.38 21.84 5.76
N LYS A 61 3.53 22.00 4.74
CA LYS A 61 3.23 23.29 4.11
C LYS A 61 2.39 24.19 5.03
N ASP A 62 1.46 23.62 5.80
CA ASP A 62 0.67 24.36 6.79
C ASP A 62 1.53 24.89 7.94
N ALA A 63 2.51 24.10 8.42
CA ALA A 63 3.48 24.53 9.42
C ALA A 63 4.41 25.66 8.93
N GLN A 64 4.52 25.86 7.62
CA GLN A 64 5.25 26.96 6.97
C GLN A 64 4.35 28.15 6.60
N GLY A 65 3.03 28.07 6.85
CA GLY A 65 2.12 29.20 6.81
C GLY A 65 1.66 29.66 5.41
N LYS A 66 1.02 28.78 4.63
CA LYS A 66 -0.17 29.08 3.77
C LYS A 66 -0.51 27.91 2.84
N ILE A 67 -1.77 27.44 2.87
CA ILE A 67 -2.46 26.87 1.69
C ILE A 67 -3.90 27.41 1.63
N ASN A 68 -4.35 27.76 0.42
CA ASN A 68 -5.70 28.20 0.10
C ASN A 68 -6.54 26.97 -0.34
N LEU A 69 -7.70 26.79 0.29
CA LEU A 69 -8.47 25.52 0.31
C LEU A 69 -9.21 25.16 -1.00
N GLU A 70 -8.96 25.85 -2.12
CA GLU A 70 -9.73 25.62 -3.36
C GLU A 70 -9.19 24.50 -4.26
N GLU A 71 -7.95 24.04 -4.12
CA GLU A 71 -7.34 23.03 -5.03
C GLU A 71 -7.56 21.56 -4.61
N LEU A 72 -8.19 21.29 -3.47
CA LEU A 72 -8.43 19.92 -2.97
C LEU A 72 -9.73 19.29 -3.48
N LYS A 73 -10.41 19.89 -4.48
CA LYS A 73 -11.70 19.39 -4.97
C LYS A 73 -11.62 18.19 -5.92
N ASP A 74 -10.43 17.83 -6.42
CA ASP A 74 -10.26 16.77 -7.43
C ASP A 74 -9.35 15.60 -6.99
N ILE A 75 -9.24 15.33 -5.68
CA ILE A 75 -8.63 14.09 -5.15
C ILE A 75 -9.71 13.20 -4.55
#